data_AF-W5Y0C7-F1
#
_entry.id   AF-W5Y0C7-F1
#
_cell.length_a   1.000
_cell.length_b   1.000
_cell.length_c   1.000
_cell.angle_alpha   90.00
_cell.angle_beta   90.00
_cell.angle_gamma   90.00
#
_symmetry.space_group_name_H-M   'P 1'
#
loop_
_entity.id
_entity.type
_entity.pdbx_description
1 polymer ?
#
loop_
_entity_poly.entity_id
_entity_poly.type
_entity_poly.pdbx_seq_one_letter_code
_entity_poly.pdbx_strand_id
1 'polypeptide(L)'
;MSTSPITRTVRQALILDLLEHNQVFSQMQLSDLLKDKGVDITQGTLSRDLDELGAKKVRPDGGRAYYAVGPVDDATVNAGVGTREKLRKMLDDLLVSTDHSGNIAVLRTPPGAAPFLASFIDRVGMDEVVGTIAGDDTVFVLARDPLSGKELAELLSQRKVG
;
A
#
# COMPACT_ATOMS: atom_id res chain seq x y z
N MET A 1 -7.60 -24.91 3.08
CA MET A 1 -7.89 -23.47 3.26
C MET A 1 -7.86 -22.85 1.89
N SER A 2 -8.96 -22.23 1.46
CA SER A 2 -9.07 -21.67 0.11
C SER A 2 -8.51 -20.25 0.12
N THR A 3 -7.25 -20.07 -0.25
CA THR A 3 -6.67 -18.74 -0.48
C THR A 3 -7.27 -18.19 -1.77
N SER A 4 -8.18 -17.22 -1.66
CA SER A 4 -8.66 -16.47 -2.82
C SER A 4 -7.47 -15.88 -3.57
N PRO A 5 -7.47 -15.91 -4.91
CA PRO A 5 -6.35 -15.39 -5.69
C PRO A 5 -6.17 -13.89 -5.43
N ILE A 6 -4.99 -13.51 -4.95
CA ILE A 6 -4.64 -12.10 -4.73
C ILE A 6 -4.71 -11.33 -6.05
N THR A 7 -5.33 -10.15 -6.02
CA THR A 7 -5.43 -9.30 -7.21
C THR A 7 -4.05 -8.73 -7.57
N ARG A 8 -3.86 -8.38 -8.84
CA ARG A 8 -2.61 -7.78 -9.33
C ARG A 8 -2.25 -6.51 -8.55
N THR A 9 -3.21 -5.63 -8.32
CA THR A 9 -3.00 -4.36 -7.60
C THR A 9 -2.45 -4.60 -6.19
N VAL A 10 -3.07 -5.50 -5.42
CA VAL A 10 -2.61 -5.81 -4.05
C VAL A 10 -1.21 -6.41 -4.07
N ARG A 11 -0.97 -7.35 -4.99
CA ARG A 11 0.36 -7.96 -5.14
C ARG A 11 1.44 -6.94 -5.49
N GLN A 12 1.17 -6.05 -6.44
CA GLN A 12 2.09 -4.99 -6.84
C GLN A 12 2.38 -4.02 -5.69
N ALA A 13 1.35 -3.71 -4.91
CA ALA A 13 1.52 -2.81 -3.77
C ALA A 13 2.30 -3.46 -2.61
N LEU A 14 2.13 -4.77 -2.37
CA LEU A 14 2.98 -5.56 -1.48
C LEU A 14 4.43 -5.63 -1.98
N ILE A 15 4.66 -5.76 -3.29
CA ILE A 15 6.00 -5.69 -3.88
C ILE A 15 6.64 -4.34 -3.56
N LEU A 16 5.93 -3.23 -3.75
CA LEU A 16 6.43 -1.89 -3.43
C LEU A 16 6.82 -1.75 -1.94
N ASP A 17 5.95 -2.19 -1.03
CA ASP A 17 6.23 -2.18 0.41
C ASP A 17 7.46 -3.00 0.77
N LEU A 18 7.60 -4.21 0.19
CA LEU A 18 8.76 -5.05 0.42
C LEU A 18 10.06 -4.42 -0.10
N LEU A 19 10.03 -3.79 -1.27
CA LEU A 19 11.20 -3.10 -1.83
C LEU A 19 11.57 -1.82 -1.06
N GLU A 20 10.60 -1.14 -0.44
CA GLU A 20 10.83 0.06 0.38
C GLU A 20 11.48 -0.29 1.73
N HIS A 21 11.11 -1.42 2.34
CA HIS A 21 11.54 -1.78 3.70
C HIS A 21 12.66 -2.82 3.75
N ASN A 22 13.03 -3.42 2.61
CA ASN A 22 14.04 -4.47 2.55
C ASN A 22 15.02 -4.23 1.40
N GLN A 23 16.30 -4.53 1.63
CA GLN A 23 17.26 -4.66 0.52
C GLN A 23 17.06 -6.01 -0.16
N VAL A 24 16.28 -6.01 -1.24
CA VAL A 24 15.94 -7.20 -2.01
C VAL A 24 16.93 -7.40 -3.15
N PHE A 25 17.81 -8.38 -3.02
CA PHE A 25 18.93 -8.63 -3.93
C PHE A 25 18.57 -9.54 -5.12
N SER A 26 17.46 -10.28 -5.05
CA SER A 26 17.00 -11.16 -6.12
C SER A 26 15.48 -11.31 -6.17
N GLN A 27 14.94 -11.66 -7.34
CA GLN A 27 13.51 -11.98 -7.45
C GLN A 27 13.13 -13.23 -6.64
N MET A 28 14.05 -14.17 -6.45
CA MET A 28 13.83 -15.33 -5.59
C MET A 28 13.63 -14.90 -4.13
N GLN A 29 14.50 -14.02 -3.63
CA GLN A 29 14.33 -13.43 -2.29
C GLN A 29 13.00 -12.67 -2.17
N LEU A 30 12.60 -11.91 -3.19
CA LEU A 30 11.31 -11.22 -3.19
C LEU A 30 10.13 -12.20 -3.18
N SER A 31 10.23 -13.29 -3.94
CA SER A 31 9.24 -14.35 -3.95
C SER A 31 9.10 -15.02 -2.59
N ASP A 32 10.20 -15.23 -1.87
CA ASP A 32 10.17 -15.83 -0.54
C ASP A 32 9.50 -14.88 0.47
N LEU A 33 9.83 -13.59 0.44
CA LEU A 33 9.16 -12.56 1.26
C LEU A 33 7.65 -12.44 0.98
N LEU A 34 7.25 -12.60 -0.29
CA LEU A 34 5.84 -12.63 -0.66
C LEU A 34 5.14 -13.89 -0.15
N LYS A 35 5.80 -15.05 -0.23
CA LYS A 35 5.27 -16.31 0.34
C LYS A 35 5.07 -16.23 1.84
N ASP A 36 5.98 -15.58 2.56
CA ASP A 36 5.84 -15.34 4.01
C ASP A 36 4.61 -14.46 4.34
N LYS A 37 4.16 -13.64 3.38
CA LYS A 37 2.91 -12.87 3.45
C LYS A 37 1.70 -13.61 2.85
N GLY A 38 1.82 -14.91 2.57
CA GLY A 38 0.76 -15.73 2.01
C GLY A 38 0.53 -15.58 0.50
N VAL A 39 1.47 -14.94 -0.21
CA VAL A 39 1.38 -14.68 -1.65
C VAL A 39 2.34 -15.59 -2.41
N ASP A 40 1.81 -16.66 -2.99
CA ASP A 40 2.57 -17.56 -3.85
C ASP A 40 2.36 -17.22 -5.34
N ILE A 41 3.44 -16.86 -6.03
CA ILE A 41 3.41 -16.47 -7.44
C ILE A 41 4.59 -17.04 -8.22
N THR A 42 4.39 -17.16 -9.53
CA THR A 42 5.48 -17.58 -10.43
C THR A 42 6.49 -16.46 -10.63
N GLN A 43 7.72 -16.84 -10.97
CA GLN A 43 8.78 -15.89 -11.34
C GLN A 43 8.37 -15.03 -12.56
N GLY A 44 7.63 -15.59 -13.52
CA GLY A 44 7.13 -14.85 -14.68
C GLY A 44 6.12 -13.75 -14.30
N THR A 45 5.24 -14.02 -13.33
CA THR A 45 4.32 -13.01 -12.79
C THR A 45 5.08 -11.92 -12.06
N LEU A 46 6.00 -12.31 -11.17
CA LEU A 46 6.82 -11.37 -10.40
C LEU A 46 7.68 -10.47 -11.29
N SER A 47 8.27 -11.02 -12.35
CA SER A 47 9.05 -10.24 -13.31
C SER A 47 8.20 -9.18 -14.00
N ARG A 48 7.00 -9.55 -14.47
CA ARG A 48 6.08 -8.59 -15.11
C ARG A 48 5.65 -7.50 -14.15
N ASP A 49 5.33 -7.85 -12.90
CA ASP A 49 4.96 -6.87 -11.89
C ASP A 49 6.12 -5.89 -11.61
N LEU A 50 7.35 -6.38 -11.49
CA LEU A 50 8.54 -5.53 -11.33
C LEU A 50 8.76 -4.61 -12.53
N ASP A 51 8.59 -5.12 -13.75
CA ASP A 51 8.74 -4.34 -14.99
C ASP A 51 7.68 -3.23 -15.06
N GLU A 52 6.42 -3.55 -14.75
CA GLU A 52 5.30 -2.60 -14.77
C GLU A 52 5.38 -1.55 -13.66
N LEU A 53 5.90 -1.93 -12.48
CA LEU A 53 6.21 -1.03 -11.38
C LEU A 53 7.43 -0.15 -11.64
N GLY A 54 8.19 -0.42 -12.71
CA GLY A 54 9.43 0.28 -13.02
C GLY A 54 10.56 0.01 -12.03
N ALA A 55 10.55 -1.15 -11.38
CA ALA A 55 11.59 -1.56 -10.44
C ALA A 55 12.91 -1.80 -11.17
N LYS A 56 14.00 -1.23 -10.64
CA LYS A 56 15.34 -1.35 -11.22
C LYS A 56 16.31 -1.88 -10.20
N LYS A 57 17.32 -2.63 -10.67
CA LYS A 57 18.47 -2.96 -9.83
C LYS A 57 19.38 -1.75 -9.72
N VAL A 58 19.48 -1.21 -8.53
CA VAL A 58 20.36 -0.09 -8.19
C VAL A 58 21.59 -0.62 -7.48
N ARG A 59 22.73 0.05 -7.65
CA ARG A 59 24.00 -0.33 -7.00
C ARG A 59 24.67 0.91 -6.40
N PRO A 60 24.30 1.30 -5.17
CA PRO A 60 24.95 2.41 -4.49
C PRO A 60 26.42 2.07 -4.18
N ASP A 61 27.33 2.99 -4.46
CA ASP A 61 28.72 3.01 -3.99
C ASP A 61 29.49 1.67 -4.06
N GLY A 62 29.35 0.93 -5.16
CA GLY A 62 30.05 -0.34 -5.36
C GLY A 62 29.54 -1.51 -4.49
N GLY A 63 28.46 -1.30 -3.75
CA GLY A 63 27.80 -2.32 -2.93
C GLY A 63 27.06 -3.39 -3.74
N ARG A 64 26.34 -4.28 -3.04
CA ARG A 64 25.53 -5.31 -3.71
C ARG A 64 24.28 -4.67 -4.33
N ALA A 65 24.00 -5.01 -5.58
CA ALA A 65 22.83 -4.47 -6.28
C ALA A 65 21.52 -5.04 -5.71
N TYR A 66 20.53 -4.19 -5.50
CA TYR A 66 19.19 -4.54 -5.00
C TYR A 66 18.10 -3.84 -5.82
N TYR A 67 16.87 -4.36 -5.77
CA TYR A 67 15.71 -3.79 -6.44
C TYR A 67 15.18 -2.56 -5.69
N ALA A 68 14.90 -1.48 -6.42
CA ALA A 68 14.27 -0.26 -5.92
C ALA A 68 13.31 0.33 -6.96
N VAL A 69 12.33 1.12 -6.51
CA VAL A 69 11.36 1.84 -7.36
C VAL A 69 11.42 3.33 -7.02
N GLY A 70 11.60 4.20 -8.02
CA GLY A 70 11.69 5.65 -7.87
C GLY A 70 13.00 6.27 -8.38
N PRO A 71 13.15 7.61 -8.32
CA PRO A 71 14.39 8.28 -8.67
C PRO A 71 15.50 7.82 -7.73
N VAL A 72 16.57 7.26 -8.28
CA VAL A 72 17.66 6.63 -7.52
C VAL A 72 18.59 7.67 -6.87
N ASP A 73 18.37 8.97 -7.11
CA ASP A 73 19.28 10.05 -6.75
C ASP A 73 18.78 11.04 -5.68
N ASP A 74 17.63 10.84 -5.03
CA ASP A 74 17.19 11.76 -3.96
C ASP A 74 16.75 10.99 -2.70
N ALA A 75 17.74 10.66 -1.87
CA ALA A 75 17.57 10.26 -0.47
C ALA A 75 17.14 11.41 0.45
N THR A 76 16.65 12.51 -0.11
CA THR A 76 16.16 13.66 0.63
C THR A 76 15.10 14.32 -0.24
N VAL A 77 14.06 14.85 0.42
CA VAL A 77 13.12 15.90 -0.04
C VAL A 77 11.64 15.47 0.11
N ASN A 78 11.01 16.03 1.15
CA ASN A 78 9.56 16.22 1.35
C ASN A 78 8.71 14.99 1.76
N ALA A 79 9.02 14.40 2.92
CA ALA A 79 8.28 13.30 3.54
C ALA A 79 6.78 13.56 3.84
N GLY A 80 6.31 14.82 3.82
CA GLY A 80 4.90 15.14 4.10
C GLY A 80 3.99 15.23 2.87
N VAL A 81 4.47 15.85 1.79
CA VAL A 81 3.63 16.16 0.61
C VAL A 81 3.53 14.97 -0.34
N GLY A 82 4.61 14.19 -0.50
CA GLY A 82 4.61 12.99 -1.34
C GLY A 82 3.76 11.84 -0.78
N THR A 83 3.69 11.72 0.56
CA THR A 83 3.02 10.60 1.24
C THR A 83 1.51 10.69 1.15
N ARG A 84 0.93 11.89 1.25
CA ARG A 84 -0.52 12.12 1.04
C ARG A 84 -0.95 11.88 -0.42
N GLU A 85 -0.11 12.23 -1.39
CA GLU A 85 -0.38 11.96 -2.81
C GLU A 85 -0.32 10.45 -3.13
N LYS A 86 0.65 9.73 -2.55
CA LYS A 86 0.71 8.26 -2.64
C LYS A 86 -0.54 7.61 -2.01
N LEU A 87 -1.00 8.12 -0.86
CA LEU A 87 -2.22 7.63 -0.23
C LEU A 87 -3.44 7.82 -1.14
N ARG A 88 -3.55 8.99 -1.80
CA ARG A 88 -4.63 9.23 -2.77
C ARG A 88 -4.63 8.19 -3.89
N LYS A 89 -3.49 7.94 -4.52
CA LYS A 89 -3.38 6.92 -5.58
C LYS A 89 -3.77 5.53 -5.08
N MET A 90 -3.33 5.16 -3.88
CA MET A 90 -3.73 3.87 -3.29
C MET A 90 -5.23 3.79 -2.99
N LEU A 91 -5.84 4.87 -2.53
CA LEU A 91 -7.29 4.94 -2.34
C LEU A 91 -8.01 4.85 -3.70
N ASP A 92 -7.52 5.52 -4.73
CA ASP A 92 -8.11 5.42 -6.08
C ASP A 92 -8.10 3.99 -6.63
N ASP A 93 -7.03 3.24 -6.34
CA ASP A 93 -6.81 1.87 -6.81
C ASP A 93 -7.53 0.80 -5.97
N LEU A 94 -7.61 0.98 -4.65
CA LEU A 94 -8.06 -0.06 -3.71
C LEU A 94 -9.42 0.24 -3.06
N LEU A 95 -9.90 1.48 -3.07
CA LEU A 95 -11.17 1.84 -2.44
C LEU A 95 -12.34 1.51 -3.36
N VAL A 96 -13.14 0.53 -2.96
CA VAL A 96 -14.36 0.10 -3.66
C VAL A 96 -15.55 0.96 -3.24
N SER A 97 -15.71 1.18 -1.93
CA SER A 97 -16.77 2.03 -1.38
C SER A 97 -16.42 2.49 0.04
N THR A 98 -17.17 3.48 0.52
CA THR A 98 -17.11 3.96 1.90
C THR A 98 -18.48 3.94 2.57
N ASP A 99 -18.50 3.74 3.88
CA ASP A 99 -19.65 3.94 4.76
C ASP A 99 -19.16 4.48 6.12
N HIS A 100 -20.05 4.76 7.06
CA HIS A 100 -19.66 5.28 8.37
C HIS A 100 -20.68 5.00 9.48
N SER A 101 -20.20 5.01 10.72
CA SER A 101 -21.06 5.03 11.91
C SER A 101 -20.35 5.74 13.06
N GLY A 102 -21.00 6.72 13.69
CA GLY A 102 -20.40 7.51 14.77
C GLY A 102 -19.08 8.16 14.33
N ASN A 103 -17.99 7.84 15.02
CA ASN A 103 -16.63 8.29 14.73
C ASN A 103 -15.81 7.28 13.90
N ILE A 104 -16.44 6.28 13.27
CA ILE A 104 -15.75 5.27 12.45
C ILE A 104 -16.11 5.46 10.98
N ALA A 105 -15.10 5.61 10.14
CA ALA A 105 -15.22 5.43 8.70
C ALA A 105 -14.95 3.96 8.35
N VAL A 106 -15.75 3.39 7.45
CA VAL A 106 -15.60 2.02 6.95
C VAL A 106 -15.21 2.09 5.49
N LEU A 107 -14.05 1.52 5.15
CA LEU A 107 -13.55 1.44 3.78
C LEU A 107 -13.70 0.00 3.29
N ARG A 108 -14.27 -0.18 2.10
CA ARG A 108 -14.31 -1.48 1.42
C ARG A 108 -13.23 -1.55 0.36
N THR A 109 -12.56 -2.69 0.28
CA THR A 109 -11.50 -2.97 -0.68
C THR A 109 -11.78 -4.27 -1.44
N PRO A 110 -11.03 -4.61 -2.49
CA PRO A 110 -11.01 -5.97 -3.00
C PRO A 110 -10.58 -6.97 -1.90
N PRO A 111 -10.92 -8.26 -2.05
CA PRO A 111 -10.47 -9.31 -1.14
C PRO A 111 -8.96 -9.31 -0.93
N GLY A 112 -8.54 -9.48 0.33
CA GLY A 112 -7.14 -9.46 0.77
C GLY A 112 -6.43 -8.11 0.75
N ALA A 113 -7.09 -7.02 0.35
CA ALA A 113 -6.46 -5.71 0.21
C ALA A 113 -6.51 -4.84 1.48
N ALA A 114 -7.43 -5.14 2.40
CA ALA A 114 -7.70 -4.28 3.54
C ALA A 114 -6.49 -4.10 4.48
N PRO A 115 -5.73 -5.16 4.85
CA PRO A 115 -4.56 -5.00 5.74
C PRO A 115 -3.49 -4.09 5.15
N PHE A 116 -3.33 -4.15 3.82
CA PHE A 116 -2.36 -3.32 3.12
C PHE A 116 -2.78 -1.84 3.10
N LEU A 117 -4.04 -1.55 2.76
CA LEU A 117 -4.57 -0.18 2.81
C LEU A 117 -4.49 0.42 4.22
N ALA A 118 -4.88 -0.35 5.23
CA ALA A 118 -4.83 0.04 6.64
C ALA A 118 -3.41 0.40 7.09
N SER A 119 -2.44 -0.49 6.81
CA SER A 119 -1.03 -0.23 7.14
C SER A 119 -0.50 1.03 6.47
N PHE A 120 -0.98 1.36 5.26
CA PHE A 120 -0.55 2.56 4.57
C PHE A 120 -1.17 3.83 5.18
N ILE A 121 -2.46 3.80 5.53
CA ILE A 121 -3.13 4.89 6.25
C ILE A 121 -2.41 5.20 7.57
N ASP A 122 -2.06 4.18 8.34
CA ASP A 122 -1.35 4.34 9.62
C ASP A 122 0.03 5.00 9.44
N ARG A 123 0.77 4.61 8.38
CA ARG A 123 2.10 5.17 8.09
C ARG A 123 2.07 6.61 7.59
N VAL A 124 1.00 7.01 6.90
CA VAL A 124 0.82 8.41 6.47
C VAL A 124 0.69 9.33 7.68
N GLY A 125 0.23 8.82 8.82
CA GLY A 125 0.17 9.57 10.08
C GLY A 125 -0.79 10.76 10.01
N MET A 126 -2.00 10.53 9.49
CA MET A 126 -3.02 11.59 9.39
C MET A 126 -3.48 12.05 10.78
N ASP A 127 -3.42 13.36 11.03
CA ASP A 127 -3.87 13.94 12.31
C ASP A 127 -5.35 13.61 12.60
N GLU A 128 -6.15 13.50 11.54
CA GLU A 128 -7.57 13.17 11.55
C GLU A 128 -7.87 11.72 12.01
N VAL A 129 -6.86 10.84 12.01
CA VAL A 129 -7.00 9.40 12.28
C VAL A 129 -6.39 9.06 13.64
N VAL A 130 -7.13 8.30 14.45
CA VAL A 130 -6.62 7.71 15.70
C VAL A 130 -5.90 6.40 15.41
N GLY A 131 -6.43 5.59 14.49
CA GLY A 131 -5.82 4.35 14.02
C GLY A 131 -6.76 3.54 13.14
N THR A 132 -6.28 2.41 12.64
CA THR A 132 -7.05 1.49 11.78
C THR A 132 -7.11 0.06 12.31
N ILE A 133 -8.16 -0.67 11.93
CA ILE A 133 -8.28 -2.13 12.10
C ILE A 133 -8.74 -2.71 10.76
N ALA A 134 -8.03 -3.72 10.25
CA ALA A 134 -8.37 -4.38 8.99
C ALA A 134 -8.88 -5.81 9.20
N GLY A 135 -9.94 -6.14 8.47
CA GLY A 135 -10.28 -7.51 8.10
C GLY A 135 -9.61 -7.91 6.78
N ASP A 136 -10.29 -8.73 5.97
CA ASP A 136 -9.80 -9.14 4.64
C ASP A 136 -10.07 -8.09 3.55
N ASP A 137 -11.31 -7.58 3.52
CA ASP A 137 -11.82 -6.66 2.48
C ASP A 137 -12.44 -5.37 3.05
N THR A 138 -12.25 -5.16 4.36
CA THR A 138 -12.87 -4.08 5.12
C THR A 138 -11.87 -3.46 6.09
N VAL A 139 -11.74 -2.14 6.08
CA VAL A 139 -10.92 -1.36 7.04
C VAL A 139 -11.84 -0.47 7.86
N PHE A 140 -11.71 -0.54 9.18
CA PHE A 140 -12.28 0.42 10.11
C PHE A 140 -11.23 1.49 10.39
N VAL A 141 -11.58 2.76 10.18
CA VAL A 141 -10.72 3.90 10.44
C VAL A 141 -11.38 4.74 11.52
N LEU A 142 -10.75 4.84 12.68
CA LEU A 142 -11.26 5.61 13.81
C LEU A 142 -10.88 7.08 13.62
N ALA A 143 -11.87 7.95 13.49
CA ALA A 143 -11.71 9.38 13.42
C ALA A 143 -11.34 9.96 14.78
N ARG A 144 -10.46 10.97 14.77
CA ARG A 144 -10.10 11.74 15.94
C ARG A 144 -11.15 12.82 16.18
N ASP A 145 -11.66 12.89 17.40
CA ASP A 145 -12.59 13.95 17.80
C ASP A 145 -12.01 15.35 17.48
N PRO A 146 -12.84 16.28 16.97
CA PRO A 146 -14.30 16.19 16.83
C PRO A 146 -14.78 15.61 15.48
N LEU A 147 -13.89 15.07 14.65
CA LEU A 147 -14.23 14.60 13.31
C LEU A 147 -15.17 13.38 13.36
N SER A 148 -16.26 13.43 12.62
CA SER A 148 -17.16 12.28 12.47
C SER A 148 -16.61 11.24 11.49
N GLY A 149 -17.08 10.00 11.60
CA GLY A 149 -16.77 8.95 10.63
C GLY A 149 -17.23 9.31 9.22
N LYS A 150 -18.31 10.10 9.09
CA LYS A 150 -18.79 10.62 7.80
C LYS A 150 -17.76 11.54 7.16
N GLU A 151 -17.32 12.55 7.89
CA GLU A 151 -16.35 13.54 7.37
C GLU A 151 -15.01 12.88 7.05
N LEU A 152 -14.58 11.91 7.86
CA LEU A 152 -13.38 11.13 7.55
C LEU A 152 -13.54 10.26 6.31
N ALA A 153 -14.68 9.59 6.14
CA ALA A 153 -14.98 8.81 4.94
C ALA A 153 -15.00 9.70 3.68
N GLU A 154 -15.59 10.89 3.78
CA GLU A 154 -15.59 11.89 2.71
C GLU A 154 -14.16 12.31 2.37
N LEU A 155 -13.35 12.65 3.36
CA LEU A 155 -11.94 13.03 3.19
C LEU A 155 -11.14 11.93 2.46
N LEU A 156 -11.33 10.66 2.83
CA LEU A 156 -10.65 9.51 2.23
C LEU A 156 -11.23 9.11 0.86
N SER A 157 -12.45 9.53 0.55
CA SER A 157 -13.12 9.26 -0.74
C SER A 157 -12.97 10.37 -1.77
N GLN A 158 -12.43 11.54 -1.40
CA GLN A 158 -12.31 12.69 -2.30
C GLN A 158 -11.34 12.41 -3.46
N ARG A 159 -11.88 11.80 -4.51
CA ARG A 159 -11.32 11.77 -5.87
C ARG A 159 -11.34 13.20 -6.38
N LYS A 160 -10.20 13.69 -6.89
CA LYS A 160 -10.29 14.86 -7.78
C LYS A 160 -11.05 14.40 -9.01
N VAL A 161 -12.29 14.88 -9.15
CA VAL A 161 -12.91 14.96 -10.47
C VAL A 161 -12.18 16.09 -11.18
N GLY A 162 -11.28 15.74 -12.09
CA GLY A 162 -10.47 16.67 -12.87
C GLY A 162 -9.67 15.93 -13.92
#